data_AF-A0A8S2J4L9-F1
#
_entry.id   AF-A0A8S2J4L9-F1
#
_cell.length_a   1.000
_cell.length_b   1.000
_cell.length_c   1.000
_cell.angle_alpha   90.00
_cell.angle_beta   90.00
_cell.angle_gamma   90.00
#
_symmetry.space_group_name_H-M   'P 1'
#
loop_
_entity.id
_entity.type
_entity.pdbx_description
1 polymer ?
#
loop_
_entity_poly.entity_id
_entity_poly.type
_entity_poly.pdbx_seq_one_letter_code
_entity_poly.pdbx_strand_id
1 'polypeptide(L)'
;MKKHLESEVRLADTPYGLRMLTGREPLTNPQDNAIWMGASQDWSVLNLWFDMDFNSALIQSEKGLNNVRLTLNDQWNIHGLYAADGYGIGGKPWITSHYGFHMVLWHLPFAIAGQYTDLSRGILLFSPKLRSPFTLPALIPNTLGSISATPLLNGQSSYTFSLTVGSLSLNILAINNVKYPGSINLTAGQSVQWIG
;
A
#
# COMPACT_ATOMS: atom_id res chain seq x y z
N MET A 1 -5.34 -9.37 -16.00
CA MET A 1 -5.36 -8.31 -14.97
C MET A 1 -4.54 -7.07 -15.35
N LYS A 2 -3.24 -7.16 -15.68
CA LYS A 2 -2.43 -5.97 -16.11
C LYS A 2 -3.09 -5.09 -17.18
N LYS A 3 -3.55 -5.67 -18.30
CA LYS A 3 -4.29 -4.96 -19.37
C LYS A 3 -5.59 -4.28 -18.91
N HIS A 4 -6.23 -4.82 -17.87
CA HIS A 4 -7.42 -4.21 -17.29
C HIS A 4 -7.03 -2.97 -16.49
N LEU A 5 -6.04 -3.07 -15.60
CA LEU A 5 -5.49 -1.94 -14.85
C LEU A 5 -4.97 -0.80 -15.75
N GLU A 6 -4.34 -1.13 -16.88
CA GLU A 6 -3.94 -0.17 -17.90
C GLU A 6 -5.15 0.53 -18.56
N SER A 7 -6.24 -0.22 -18.78
CA SER A 7 -7.46 0.32 -19.37
C SER A 7 -8.21 1.23 -18.39
N GLU A 8 -8.21 0.90 -17.09
CA GLU A 8 -8.74 1.77 -16.03
C GLU A 8 -8.03 3.14 -16.06
N VAL A 9 -6.69 3.18 -16.07
CA VAL A 9 -5.99 4.46 -16.17
C VAL A 9 -6.31 5.18 -17.48
N ARG A 10 -6.26 4.48 -18.61
CA ARG A 10 -6.52 5.10 -19.93
C ARG A 10 -7.89 5.77 -20.00
N LEU A 11 -8.90 5.21 -19.35
CA LEU A 11 -10.29 5.67 -19.45
C LEU A 11 -10.73 6.52 -18.26
N ALA A 12 -10.06 6.40 -17.11
CA ALA A 12 -10.56 6.93 -15.84
C ALA A 12 -9.57 7.80 -15.05
N ASP A 13 -8.37 8.04 -15.57
CA ASP A 13 -7.40 8.92 -14.90
C ASP A 13 -7.90 10.36 -14.75
N THR A 14 -7.71 10.94 -13.57
CA THR A 14 -7.97 12.36 -13.28
C THR A 14 -6.84 12.92 -12.41
N PRO A 15 -6.74 14.26 -12.20
CA PRO A 15 -5.81 14.84 -11.24
C PRO A 15 -6.03 14.43 -9.78
N TYR A 16 -7.20 13.88 -9.44
CA TYR A 16 -7.60 13.56 -8.06
C TYR A 16 -7.75 12.05 -7.80
N GLY A 17 -7.36 11.21 -8.76
CA GLY A 17 -7.46 9.74 -8.69
C GLY A 17 -8.34 9.15 -9.80
N LEU A 18 -8.63 7.86 -9.71
CA LEU A 18 -9.44 7.16 -10.72
C LEU A 18 -10.93 7.51 -10.56
N ARG A 19 -11.55 8.01 -11.63
CA ARG A 19 -13.01 8.11 -11.71
C ARG A 19 -13.59 6.72 -11.94
N MET A 20 -14.64 6.36 -11.22
CA MET A 20 -15.34 5.12 -11.50
C MET A 20 -16.33 5.34 -12.64
N LEU A 21 -16.19 4.54 -13.70
CA LEU A 21 -17.07 4.58 -14.86
C LEU A 21 -18.38 3.85 -14.51
N THR A 22 -19.28 4.50 -13.78
CA THR A 22 -20.55 3.90 -13.34
C THR A 22 -21.71 4.15 -14.31
N GLY A 23 -21.50 4.99 -15.32
CA GLY A 23 -22.48 5.31 -16.37
C GLY A 23 -22.39 4.44 -17.62
N ARG A 24 -23.37 4.63 -18.53
CA ARG A 24 -23.31 4.08 -19.89
C ARG A 24 -22.37 4.93 -20.74
N GLU A 25 -21.73 4.30 -21.72
CA GLU A 25 -21.02 5.00 -22.80
C GLU A 25 -21.95 5.12 -24.03
N PRO A 26 -22.13 6.32 -24.62
CA PRO A 26 -21.56 7.60 -24.18
C PRO A 26 -22.23 8.12 -22.89
N LEU A 27 -21.47 8.91 -22.12
CA LEU A 27 -21.92 9.47 -20.83
C LEU A 27 -23.29 10.13 -20.93
N THR A 28 -24.28 9.55 -20.25
CA THR A 28 -25.66 10.05 -20.25
C THR A 28 -25.90 11.12 -19.18
N ASN A 29 -25.11 11.12 -18.10
CA ASN A 29 -25.14 12.16 -17.08
C ASN A 29 -23.70 12.53 -16.70
N PRO A 30 -23.32 13.82 -16.73
CA PRO A 30 -21.99 14.28 -16.30
C PRO A 30 -21.66 13.90 -14.83
N GLN A 31 -22.66 13.53 -14.05
CA GLN A 31 -22.53 13.08 -12.66
C GLN A 31 -22.26 11.56 -12.56
N ASP A 32 -22.34 10.76 -13.62
CA ASP A 32 -22.21 9.30 -13.55
C ASP A 32 -20.78 8.80 -13.30
N ASN A 33 -19.81 9.69 -13.07
CA ASN A 33 -18.40 9.35 -12.91
C ASN A 33 -17.77 10.08 -11.71
N ALA A 34 -18.10 9.66 -10.49
CA ALA A 34 -17.42 10.15 -9.30
C ALA A 34 -16.06 9.45 -9.09
N ILE A 35 -15.17 10.10 -8.35
CA ILE A 35 -13.90 9.50 -7.92
C ILE A 35 -14.15 8.74 -6.64
N TRP A 36 -13.95 7.43 -6.67
CA TRP A 36 -14.10 6.59 -5.49
C TRP A 36 -12.72 6.43 -4.88
N MET A 37 -12.51 6.96 -3.68
CA MET A 37 -11.18 7.00 -3.06
C MET A 37 -10.53 5.62 -2.95
N GLY A 38 -11.34 4.58 -2.74
CA GLY A 38 -10.85 3.20 -2.66
C GLY A 38 -10.30 2.66 -3.98
N ALA A 39 -10.85 3.09 -5.12
CA ALA A 39 -10.46 2.57 -6.44
C ALA A 39 -8.98 2.82 -6.76
N SER A 40 -8.51 4.04 -6.49
CA SER A 40 -7.08 4.36 -6.62
C SER A 40 -6.20 3.49 -5.72
N GLN A 41 -6.65 3.17 -4.51
CA GLN A 41 -5.85 2.37 -3.57
C GLN A 41 -5.79 0.91 -4.00
N ASP A 42 -6.92 0.34 -4.38
CA ASP A 42 -7.01 -1.04 -4.86
C ASP A 42 -6.19 -1.21 -6.16
N TRP A 43 -6.29 -0.23 -7.07
CA TRP A 43 -5.47 -0.19 -8.27
C TRP A 43 -3.98 -0.20 -7.93
N SER A 44 -3.54 0.64 -6.98
CA SER A 44 -2.14 0.72 -6.58
C SER A 44 -1.64 -0.55 -5.90
N VAL A 45 -2.43 -1.12 -4.99
CA VAL A 45 -2.14 -2.41 -4.33
C VAL A 45 -1.98 -3.51 -5.36
N LEU A 46 -2.91 -3.65 -6.30
CA LEU A 46 -2.84 -4.69 -7.34
C LEU A 46 -1.61 -4.51 -8.23
N ASN A 47 -1.25 -3.28 -8.61
CA ASN A 47 -0.04 -3.04 -9.40
C ASN A 47 1.24 -3.40 -8.65
N LEU A 48 1.32 -3.13 -7.35
CA LEU A 48 2.43 -3.58 -6.50
C LEU A 48 2.53 -5.11 -6.48
N TRP A 49 1.40 -5.82 -6.37
CA TRP A 49 1.37 -7.29 -6.44
C TRP A 49 1.78 -7.86 -7.80
N PHE A 50 1.56 -7.10 -8.88
CA PHE A 50 1.94 -7.49 -10.24
C PHE A 50 3.34 -7.03 -10.66
N ASP A 51 4.17 -6.64 -9.70
CA ASP A 51 5.57 -6.22 -9.88
C ASP A 51 5.73 -5.02 -10.81
N MET A 52 4.74 -4.11 -10.81
CA MET A 52 4.96 -2.78 -11.38
C MET A 52 6.00 -2.03 -10.54
N ASP A 53 6.74 -1.13 -11.19
CA ASP A 53 7.62 -0.19 -10.51
C ASP A 53 6.91 0.53 -9.36
N PHE A 54 7.60 0.69 -8.23
CA PHE A 54 7.01 1.20 -6.98
C PHE A 54 6.34 2.57 -7.16
N ASN A 55 7.02 3.54 -7.76
CA ASN A 55 6.48 4.89 -7.94
C ASN A 55 5.31 4.87 -8.92
N SER A 56 5.46 4.11 -10.00
CA SER A 56 4.41 3.95 -11.01
C SER A 56 3.15 3.30 -10.44
N ALA A 57 3.31 2.31 -9.55
CA ALA A 57 2.20 1.63 -8.91
C ALA A 57 1.45 2.54 -7.93
N LEU A 58 2.12 3.49 -7.28
CA LEU A 58 1.50 4.37 -6.29
C LEU A 58 0.86 5.64 -6.87
N ILE A 59 1.07 5.93 -8.16
CA ILE A 59 0.68 7.20 -8.76
C ILE A 59 -0.81 7.56 -8.55
N GLN A 60 -1.71 6.56 -8.62
CA GLN A 60 -3.14 6.81 -8.47
C GLN A 60 -3.54 7.05 -7.01
N SER A 61 -2.97 6.29 -6.07
CA SER A 61 -3.09 6.54 -4.63
C SER A 61 -2.63 7.94 -4.26
N GLU A 62 -1.47 8.36 -4.79
CA GLU A 62 -0.87 9.67 -4.48
C GLU A 62 -1.78 10.82 -4.88
N LYS A 63 -2.42 10.78 -6.05
CA LYS A 63 -3.32 11.84 -6.51
C LYS A 63 -4.47 12.10 -5.53
N GLY A 64 -5.19 11.04 -5.14
CA GLY A 64 -6.31 11.15 -4.20
C GLY A 64 -5.85 11.61 -2.81
N LEU A 65 -4.77 11.05 -2.29
CA LEU A 65 -4.24 11.39 -0.97
C LEU A 65 -3.67 12.81 -0.92
N ASN A 66 -2.97 13.24 -1.96
CA ASN A 66 -2.44 14.59 -2.06
C ASN A 66 -3.54 15.63 -2.20
N ASN A 67 -4.64 15.31 -2.89
CA ASN A 67 -5.79 16.21 -2.93
C ASN A 67 -6.34 16.47 -1.52
N VAL A 68 -6.52 15.42 -0.71
CA VAL A 68 -6.95 15.55 0.68
C VAL A 68 -5.92 16.31 1.51
N ARG A 69 -4.65 15.94 1.41
CA ARG A 69 -3.57 16.44 2.27
C ARG A 69 -3.14 17.87 1.94
N LEU A 70 -2.97 18.18 0.66
CA LEU A 70 -2.30 19.39 0.18
C LEU A 70 -3.28 20.43 -0.37
N THR A 71 -4.40 19.99 -0.96
CA THR A 71 -5.37 20.89 -1.59
C THR A 71 -6.53 21.22 -0.66
N LEU A 72 -7.18 20.20 -0.11
CA LEU A 72 -8.34 20.36 0.79
C LEU A 72 -7.90 20.65 2.23
N ASN A 73 -6.74 20.12 2.62
CA ASN A 73 -6.19 20.23 3.98
C ASN A 73 -7.19 19.76 5.05
N ASP A 74 -7.87 18.64 4.79
CA ASP A 74 -8.90 18.07 5.66
C ASP A 74 -8.75 16.55 5.73
N GLN A 75 -7.77 16.11 6.53
CA GLN A 75 -7.48 14.69 6.76
C GLN A 75 -8.46 14.05 7.77
N TRP A 76 -9.25 14.87 8.47
CA TRP A 76 -10.26 14.38 9.41
C TRP A 76 -11.54 13.96 8.68
N ASN A 77 -11.99 14.79 7.75
CA ASN A 77 -13.24 14.56 7.03
C ASN A 77 -13.00 14.02 5.62
N ILE A 78 -12.40 12.83 5.54
CA ILE A 78 -12.21 12.14 4.26
C ILE A 78 -13.56 11.63 3.76
N HIS A 79 -13.87 11.95 2.50
CA HIS A 79 -15.10 11.53 1.86
C HIS A 79 -14.88 10.24 1.07
N GLY A 80 -15.90 9.38 0.97
CA GLY A 80 -15.79 8.18 0.16
C GLY A 80 -15.79 8.50 -1.35
N LEU A 81 -16.53 9.54 -1.73
CA LEU A 81 -16.66 9.98 -3.11
C LEU A 81 -16.29 11.46 -3.27
N TYR A 82 -15.48 11.73 -4.28
CA TYR A 82 -15.13 13.08 -4.73
C TYR A 82 -15.72 13.34 -6.11
N ALA A 83 -16.08 14.59 -6.37
CA ALA A 83 -16.54 15.02 -7.67
C ALA A 83 -15.41 14.89 -8.71
N ALA A 84 -15.71 14.34 -9.89
CA ALA A 84 -14.79 14.40 -11.04
C ALA A 84 -15.06 15.66 -11.87
N ASP A 85 -14.28 15.86 -12.94
CA ASP A 85 -14.33 17.05 -13.80
C ASP A 85 -15.72 17.33 -14.39
N GLY A 86 -16.54 16.30 -14.61
CA GLY A 86 -17.92 16.43 -15.11
C GLY A 86 -18.86 17.23 -14.18
N TYR A 87 -18.50 17.41 -12.91
CA TYR A 87 -19.33 18.11 -11.92
C TYR A 87 -19.05 19.62 -11.80
N GLY A 88 -18.03 20.15 -12.48
CA GLY A 88 -17.63 21.56 -12.37
C GLY A 88 -16.95 21.95 -11.04
N ILE A 89 -16.86 21.01 -10.09
CA ILE A 89 -16.21 21.13 -8.78
C ILE A 89 -15.21 20.00 -8.55
N GLY A 90 -14.42 19.67 -9.58
CA GLY A 90 -13.47 18.55 -9.56
C GLY A 90 -12.61 18.49 -8.29
N GLY A 91 -12.47 17.29 -7.73
CA GLY A 91 -11.69 17.03 -6.52
C GLY A 91 -12.34 17.53 -5.23
N LYS A 92 -13.56 18.08 -5.26
CA LYS A 92 -14.28 18.46 -4.04
C LYS A 92 -15.04 17.28 -3.43
N PRO A 93 -15.19 17.27 -2.10
CA PRO A 93 -16.10 16.35 -1.42
C PRO A 93 -17.48 16.32 -2.07
N TRP A 94 -18.02 15.11 -2.28
CA TRP A 94 -19.34 14.94 -2.86
C TRP A 94 -20.31 14.24 -1.91
N ILE A 95 -20.07 12.96 -1.62
CA ILE A 95 -20.94 12.14 -0.76
C ILE A 95 -20.07 11.32 0.20
N THR A 96 -20.67 10.90 1.32
CA THR A 96 -20.10 10.06 2.38
C THR A 96 -18.93 10.70 3.13
N SER A 97 -19.21 11.77 3.91
CA SER A 97 -18.27 12.34 4.88
C SER A 97 -17.90 11.34 5.98
N HIS A 98 -16.70 11.48 6.57
CA HIS A 98 -16.19 10.61 7.64
C HIS A 98 -16.21 9.11 7.29
N TYR A 99 -16.02 8.77 6.03
CA TYR A 99 -16.23 7.41 5.57
C TYR A 99 -14.93 6.61 5.52
N GLY A 100 -15.01 5.36 5.98
CA GLY A 100 -13.88 4.45 6.11
C GLY A 100 -13.36 3.89 4.79
N PHE A 101 -13.80 4.34 3.61
CA PHE A 101 -13.27 3.81 2.35
C PHE A 101 -11.77 4.09 2.19
N HIS A 102 -11.22 5.11 2.83
CA HIS A 102 -9.77 5.29 2.88
C HIS A 102 -9.06 4.19 3.69
N MET A 103 -9.76 3.34 4.46
CA MET A 103 -9.14 2.22 5.16
C MET A 103 -8.59 1.15 4.21
N VAL A 104 -8.94 1.12 2.92
CA VAL A 104 -8.19 0.29 1.96
C VAL A 104 -6.72 0.71 1.83
N LEU A 105 -6.34 1.90 2.31
CA LEU A 105 -4.93 2.29 2.49
C LEU A 105 -4.16 1.31 3.37
N TRP A 106 -4.81 0.62 4.30
CA TRP A 106 -4.15 -0.37 5.16
C TRP A 106 -3.58 -1.56 4.38
N HIS A 107 -4.04 -1.81 3.15
CA HIS A 107 -3.46 -2.85 2.28
C HIS A 107 -2.11 -2.43 1.67
N LEU A 108 -1.85 -1.12 1.52
CA LEU A 108 -0.61 -0.63 0.92
C LEU A 108 0.63 -1.05 1.73
N PRO A 109 0.70 -0.88 3.07
CA PRO A 109 1.84 -1.38 3.85
C PRO A 109 2.16 -2.86 3.60
N PHE A 110 1.15 -3.73 3.52
CA PHE A 110 1.35 -5.16 3.23
C PHE A 110 1.91 -5.38 1.81
N ALA A 111 1.34 -4.70 0.81
CA ALA A 111 1.76 -4.82 -0.58
C ALA A 111 3.17 -4.26 -0.80
N ILE A 112 3.51 -3.13 -0.16
CA ILE A 112 4.84 -2.50 -0.21
C ILE A 112 5.87 -3.39 0.47
N ALA A 113 5.55 -3.96 1.63
CA ALA A 113 6.44 -4.90 2.33
C ALA A 113 6.54 -6.27 1.62
N GLY A 114 5.59 -6.58 0.74
CA GLY A 114 5.45 -7.92 0.16
C GLY A 114 5.34 -8.99 1.25
N GLN A 115 4.62 -8.69 2.33
CA GLN A 115 4.56 -9.54 3.51
C GLN A 115 3.71 -10.79 3.21
N TYR A 116 4.25 -11.96 3.54
CA TYR A 116 3.54 -13.22 3.60
C TYR A 116 3.73 -13.85 4.98
N THR A 117 2.65 -14.40 5.54
CA THR A 117 2.68 -14.97 6.89
C THR A 117 1.88 -16.27 6.94
N ASP A 118 2.51 -17.32 7.46
CA ASP A 118 1.86 -18.57 7.87
C ASP A 118 2.32 -18.90 9.30
N LEU A 119 1.57 -18.39 10.28
CA LEU A 119 1.89 -18.55 11.70
C LEU A 119 1.78 -20.02 12.15
N SER A 120 0.95 -20.84 11.50
CA SER A 120 0.82 -22.26 11.83
C SER A 120 2.12 -23.03 11.59
N ARG A 121 2.93 -22.56 10.63
CA ARG A 121 4.25 -23.11 10.29
C ARG A 121 5.40 -22.25 10.82
N GLY A 122 5.12 -21.15 11.50
CA GLY A 122 6.13 -20.17 11.93
C GLY A 122 6.88 -19.53 10.77
N ILE A 123 6.18 -19.17 9.69
CA ILE A 123 6.75 -18.58 8.48
C ILE A 123 6.38 -17.10 8.40
N LEU A 124 7.39 -16.25 8.23
CA LEU A 124 7.22 -14.83 7.92
C LEU A 124 8.22 -14.44 6.83
N LEU A 125 7.71 -14.03 5.68
CA LEU A 125 8.50 -13.67 4.50
C LEU A 125 8.17 -12.25 4.08
N PHE A 126 9.16 -11.55 3.55
CA PHE A 126 8.99 -10.23 2.98
C PHE A 126 9.67 -10.14 1.62
N SER A 127 8.98 -9.50 0.68
CA SER A 127 9.51 -9.13 -0.63
C SER A 127 9.28 -7.62 -0.87
N PRO A 128 10.01 -6.74 -0.16
CA PRO A 128 9.81 -5.31 -0.26
C PRO A 128 9.89 -4.78 -1.68
N LYS A 129 8.97 -3.90 -2.06
CA LYS A 129 8.96 -3.21 -3.36
C LYS A 129 9.91 -2.01 -3.40
N LEU A 130 10.45 -1.63 -2.25
CA LEU A 130 11.48 -0.59 -2.11
C LEU A 130 12.89 -1.19 -2.23
N ARG A 131 13.80 -0.43 -2.83
CA ARG A 131 15.24 -0.74 -2.80
C ARG A 131 15.83 -0.31 -1.46
N SER A 132 16.85 -1.03 -1.00
CA SER A 132 17.64 -0.65 0.17
C SER A 132 18.27 0.75 -0.04
N PRO A 133 18.26 1.66 0.96
CA PRO A 133 17.78 1.46 2.33
C PRO A 133 16.26 1.61 2.48
N PHE A 134 15.66 0.83 3.39
CA PHE A 134 14.24 0.97 3.75
C PHE A 134 13.97 0.59 5.21
N THR A 135 12.84 1.04 5.73
CA THR A 135 12.20 0.52 6.94
C THR A 135 10.71 0.41 6.69
N LEU A 136 10.15 -0.79 6.90
CA LEU A 136 8.75 -1.09 6.62
C LEU A 136 8.11 -1.81 7.81
N PRO A 137 6.80 -1.61 8.05
CA PRO A 137 6.11 -2.27 9.14
C PRO A 137 5.96 -3.77 8.87
N ALA A 138 6.03 -4.56 9.93
CA ALA A 138 5.58 -5.95 9.96
C ALA A 138 4.29 -6.00 10.78
N LEU A 139 3.18 -6.31 10.12
CA LEU A 139 1.84 -6.26 10.69
C LEU A 139 1.28 -7.68 10.83
N ILE A 140 1.22 -8.19 12.06
CA ILE A 140 0.78 -9.56 12.36
C ILE A 140 -0.30 -9.47 13.46
N PRO A 141 -1.32 -10.36 13.49
CA PRO A 141 -2.28 -10.37 14.60
C PRO A 141 -1.58 -10.39 15.97
N ASN A 142 -1.92 -9.44 16.84
CA ASN A 142 -1.35 -9.23 18.19
C ASN A 142 0.15 -8.91 18.24
N THR A 143 0.80 -8.67 17.10
CA THR A 143 2.25 -8.50 17.00
C THR A 143 2.58 -7.39 16.01
N LEU A 144 3.34 -6.39 16.45
CA LEU A 144 3.80 -5.28 15.62
C LEU A 144 5.32 -5.24 15.60
N GLY A 145 5.90 -5.07 14.43
CA GLY A 145 7.35 -4.91 14.30
C GLY A 145 7.73 -4.12 13.06
N SER A 146 9.00 -4.21 12.70
CA SER A 146 9.53 -3.63 11.47
C SER A 146 10.60 -4.52 10.85
N ILE A 147 10.71 -4.42 9.53
CA ILE A 147 11.88 -4.86 8.79
C ILE A 147 12.66 -3.65 8.31
N SER A 148 13.97 -3.79 8.21
CA SER A 148 14.82 -2.81 7.54
C SER A 148 15.92 -3.48 6.74
N ALA A 149 16.41 -2.75 5.74
CA ALA A 149 17.61 -3.08 5.01
C ALA A 149 18.51 -1.85 4.92
N THR A 150 19.81 -2.07 5.11
CA THR A 150 20.85 -1.05 4.96
C THR A 150 21.92 -1.58 4.02
N PRO A 151 22.35 -0.82 2.99
CA PRO A 151 23.39 -1.26 2.08
C PRO A 151 24.75 -1.33 2.78
N LEU A 152 25.55 -2.33 2.45
CA LEU A 152 26.92 -2.51 2.92
C LEU A 152 27.91 -2.15 1.80
N LEU A 153 29.14 -1.80 2.18
CA LEU A 153 30.20 -1.39 1.23
C LEU A 153 30.58 -2.50 0.23
N ASN A 154 30.36 -3.75 0.58
CA ASN A 154 30.65 -4.92 -0.26
C ASN A 154 29.51 -5.27 -1.25
N GLY A 155 28.49 -4.42 -1.38
CA GLY A 155 27.33 -4.63 -2.26
C GLY A 155 26.23 -5.53 -1.67
N GLN A 156 26.44 -6.09 -0.47
CA GLN A 156 25.41 -6.83 0.27
C GLN A 156 24.47 -5.88 1.02
N SER A 157 23.40 -6.42 1.57
CA SER A 157 22.51 -5.68 2.49
C SER A 157 22.52 -6.32 3.87
N SER A 158 22.56 -5.48 4.90
CA SER A 158 22.26 -5.91 6.26
C SER A 158 20.76 -5.78 6.50
N TYR A 159 20.14 -6.90 6.85
CA TYR A 159 18.72 -7.01 7.14
C TYR A 159 18.50 -7.04 8.65
N THR A 160 17.48 -6.33 9.12
CA THR A 160 17.05 -6.36 10.52
C THR A 160 15.56 -6.62 10.60
N PHE A 161 15.15 -7.46 11.55
CA PHE A 161 13.76 -7.60 11.97
C PHE A 161 13.67 -7.24 13.45
N SER A 162 12.79 -6.29 13.79
CA SER A 162 12.59 -5.81 15.15
C SER A 162 11.14 -5.98 15.57
N LEU A 163 10.92 -6.42 16.81
CA LEU A 163 9.59 -6.56 17.39
C LEU A 163 9.30 -5.41 18.36
N THR A 164 8.20 -4.70 18.15
CA THR A 164 7.77 -3.57 18.99
C THR A 164 6.68 -3.98 19.98
N VAL A 165 5.74 -4.82 19.55
CA VAL A 165 4.63 -5.30 20.38
C VAL A 165 4.49 -6.80 20.21
N GLY A 166 4.16 -7.49 21.31
CA GLY A 166 3.84 -8.90 21.32
C GLY A 166 5.07 -9.81 21.40
N SER A 167 4.89 -11.05 20.96
CA SER A 167 5.93 -12.07 20.89
C SER A 167 5.72 -12.92 19.65
N LEU A 168 6.81 -13.43 19.08
CA LEU A 168 6.77 -14.20 17.84
C LEU A 168 7.81 -15.32 17.87
N SER A 169 7.36 -16.52 17.51
CA SER A 169 8.21 -17.69 17.28
C SER A 169 8.15 -18.05 15.81
N LEU A 170 9.29 -18.00 15.11
CA LEU A 170 9.37 -18.29 13.68
C LEU A 170 10.43 -19.36 13.40
N ASN A 171 10.05 -20.31 12.55
CA ASN A 171 10.95 -21.29 11.96
C ASN A 171 11.64 -20.73 10.70
N ILE A 172 10.96 -19.84 9.98
CA ILE A 172 11.44 -19.23 8.75
C ILE A 172 11.16 -17.73 8.79
N LEU A 173 12.23 -16.95 8.74
CA LEU A 173 12.22 -15.52 8.49
C LEU A 173 13.07 -15.23 7.25
N ALA A 174 12.55 -14.46 6.29
CA ALA A 174 13.34 -14.02 5.14
C ALA A 174 12.91 -12.63 4.64
N ILE A 175 13.88 -11.86 4.15
CA ILE A 175 13.66 -10.60 3.43
C ILE A 175 14.35 -10.72 2.06
N ASN A 176 13.63 -10.42 0.97
CA ASN A 176 14.14 -10.57 -0.40
C ASN A 176 14.73 -11.98 -0.68
N ASN A 177 14.05 -13.03 -0.22
CA ASN A 177 14.50 -14.43 -0.26
C ASN A 177 15.81 -14.74 0.50
N VAL A 178 16.39 -13.77 1.23
CA VAL A 178 17.53 -14.01 2.12
C VAL A 178 17.00 -14.46 3.48
N LYS A 179 17.21 -15.74 3.77
CA LYS A 179 16.76 -16.38 5.00
C LYS A 179 17.68 -16.04 6.19
N TYR A 180 17.08 -15.75 7.34
CA TYR A 180 17.80 -15.72 8.62
C TYR A 180 18.36 -17.13 8.95
N PRO A 181 19.61 -17.26 9.44
CA PRO A 181 20.29 -18.57 9.57
C PRO A 181 19.74 -19.51 10.66
N GLY A 182 18.55 -19.27 11.21
CA GLY A 182 17.96 -20.12 12.24
C GLY A 182 16.48 -19.87 12.46
N SER A 183 15.96 -20.45 13.54
CA SER A 183 14.65 -20.10 14.10
C SER A 183 14.82 -18.94 15.08
N ILE A 184 13.77 -18.14 15.27
CA ILE A 184 13.78 -17.01 16.19
C ILE A 184 12.62 -17.09 17.18
N ASN A 185 12.88 -16.64 18.40
CA ASN A 185 11.88 -16.38 19.41
C ASN A 185 12.13 -14.95 19.91
N LEU A 186 11.24 -14.04 19.56
CA LEU A 186 11.36 -12.62 19.91
C LEU A 186 10.20 -12.18 20.77
N THR A 187 10.50 -11.27 21.69
CA THR A 187 9.57 -10.50 22.49
C THR A 187 9.75 -9.01 22.19
N ALA A 188 8.75 -8.20 22.53
CA ALA A 188 8.78 -6.76 22.33
C ALA A 188 10.11 -6.14 22.83
N GLY A 189 10.71 -5.29 21.98
CA GLY A 189 12.01 -4.65 22.20
C GLY A 189 13.20 -5.42 21.65
N GLN A 190 13.03 -6.67 21.21
CA GLN A 190 14.12 -7.48 20.66
C GLN A 190 14.20 -7.39 19.13
N SER A 191 15.40 -7.62 18.61
CA SER A 191 15.68 -7.63 17.17
C SER A 191 16.68 -8.72 16.79
N VAL A 192 16.67 -9.10 15.52
CA VAL A 192 17.67 -9.97 14.90
C VAL A 192 18.20 -9.30 13.64
N GLN A 193 19.47 -9.54 13.35
CA GLN A 193 20.16 -8.97 12.19
C GLN A 193 20.94 -10.07 11.45
N TRP A 194 20.94 -10.01 10.13
CA TRP A 194 21.72 -10.90 9.27
C TRP A 194 22.15 -10.19 7.98
N ILE A 195 23.07 -10.80 7.23
CA ILE A 195 23.61 -10.26 5.98
C ILE A 195 23.09 -11.12 4.82
N GLY A 196 22.78 -10.48 3.69
CA GLY A 196 22.44 -11.16 2.44
C GLY A 196 22.76 -10.38 1.18
#